data_AF-A0A8H5FI97-F1
#
_entry.id   AF-A0A8H5FI97-F1
#
_cell.length_a   1.000
_cell.length_b   1.000
_cell.length_c   1.000
_cell.angle_alpha   90.00
_cell.angle_beta   90.00
_cell.angle_gamma   90.00
#
_symmetry.space_group_name_H-M   'P 1'
#
loop_
_entity.id
_entity.type
_entity.pdbx_description
1 polymer ?
#
loop_
_entity_poly.entity_id
_entity_poly.type
_entity_poly.pdbx_seq_one_letter_code
_entity_poly.pdbx_strand_id
1 'polypeptide(L)'
;MPAPAPPFSTPAAQQTTTTTALPYPALYLYPLNDSFVPKRIALSHGQHVKIGRQTNAKTASGERNGYFDSKALIRQYVDVWEEGGKVSLGELATPGAMSRHTSWT
;
A
#
# COMPACT_ATOMS: atom_id res chain seq x y z
N MET A 1 48.70 -15.40 35.11
CA MET A 1 47.48 -14.71 35.61
C MET A 1 46.65 -14.34 34.39
N PRO A 2 45.40 -14.79 34.25
CA PRO A 2 44.55 -14.36 33.14
C PRO A 2 43.98 -12.96 33.41
N ALA A 3 43.94 -12.13 32.36
CA ALA A 3 43.47 -10.75 32.37
C ALA A 3 41.93 -10.66 32.55
N PRO A 4 41.40 -9.55 33.07
CA PRO A 4 39.95 -9.34 33.18
C PRO A 4 39.33 -9.10 31.79
N ALA A 5 38.22 -9.80 31.51
CA ALA A 5 37.41 -9.58 30.32
C ALA A 5 36.76 -8.18 30.34
N PRO A 6 36.58 -7.52 29.18
CA PRO A 6 35.81 -6.28 29.11
C PRO A 6 34.31 -6.56 29.34
N PRO A 7 33.54 -5.60 29.90
CA PRO A 7 32.10 -5.75 29.97
C PRO A 7 31.53 -5.72 28.55
N PHE A 8 30.77 -6.74 28.19
CA PHE A 8 29.97 -6.76 26.98
C PHE A 8 28.95 -5.61 27.05
N SER A 9 29.23 -4.51 26.34
CA SER A 9 28.22 -3.52 26.00
C SER A 9 27.26 -4.20 25.02
N THR A 10 26.08 -4.60 25.50
CA THR A 10 24.96 -4.95 24.63
C THR A 10 24.68 -3.76 23.71
N PRO A 11 24.75 -3.90 22.38
CA PRO A 11 24.05 -2.98 21.51
C PRO A 11 22.56 -3.27 21.73
N ALA A 12 21.91 -2.47 22.58
CA ALA A 12 20.46 -2.36 22.51
C ALA A 12 20.15 -2.02 21.06
N ALA A 13 19.62 -2.99 20.32
CA ALA A 13 19.19 -2.82 18.96
C ALA A 13 18.32 -1.56 18.95
N GLN A 14 18.83 -0.53 18.30
CA GLN A 14 18.07 0.63 17.90
C GLN A 14 16.94 0.11 17.01
N GLN A 15 15.83 -0.29 17.62
CA GLN A 15 14.52 -0.16 16.98
C GLN A 15 14.20 1.33 16.97
N THR A 16 14.98 2.08 16.21
CA THR A 16 14.53 3.32 15.60
C THR A 16 13.44 2.93 14.62
N THR A 17 12.24 2.67 15.13
CA THR A 17 11.03 2.95 14.38
C THR A 17 11.00 4.47 14.25
N THR A 18 11.77 5.00 13.29
CA THR A 18 11.56 6.35 12.80
C THR A 18 10.18 6.36 12.15
N THR A 19 9.15 6.47 12.97
CA THR A 19 7.88 7.06 12.57
C THR A 19 8.17 8.54 12.36
N THR A 20 8.91 8.83 11.29
CA THR A 20 8.87 10.13 10.65
C THR A 20 7.43 10.28 10.20
N ALA A 21 6.61 10.86 11.08
CA ALA A 21 5.27 11.28 10.76
C ALA A 21 5.42 12.32 9.65
N LEU A 22 5.41 11.85 8.41
CA LEU A 22 5.31 12.72 7.27
C LEU A 22 3.96 13.45 7.40
N PRO A 23 3.90 14.77 7.21
CA PRO A 23 2.67 15.56 7.33
C PRO A 23 1.67 15.32 6.18
N TYR A 24 1.85 14.23 5.42
CA TYR A 24 1.05 13.92 4.25
C TYR A 24 -0.11 13.00 4.63
N PRO A 25 -1.27 13.14 3.97
CA PRO A 25 -2.38 12.23 4.18
C PRO A 25 -1.92 10.80 3.89
N ALA A 26 -2.34 9.86 4.73
CA ALA A 26 -2.01 8.45 4.58
C ALA A 26 -3.27 7.61 4.67
N LEU A 27 -3.32 6.58 3.83
CA LEU A 27 -4.39 5.59 3.81
C LEU A 27 -4.00 4.42 4.70
N TYR A 28 -4.82 4.16 5.72
CA TYR A 28 -4.69 3.01 6.61
C TYR A 28 -5.81 2.03 6.30
N LEU A 29 -5.44 0.83 5.88
CA LEU A 29 -6.37 -0.24 5.51
C LEU A 29 -6.14 -1.40 6.46
N TYR A 30 -7.16 -1.68 7.27
CA TYR A 30 -7.17 -2.82 8.18
C TYR A 30 -8.01 -3.95 7.59
N PRO A 31 -7.51 -5.19 7.62
CA PRO A 31 -8.32 -6.34 7.25
C PRO A 31 -9.41 -6.57 8.31
N LEU A 32 -10.61 -6.92 7.85
CA LEU A 32 -11.71 -7.31 8.74
C LEU A 32 -11.68 -8.80 9.08
N ASN A 33 -11.27 -9.65 8.13
CA ASN A 33 -11.32 -11.11 8.24
C ASN A 33 -9.97 -11.75 7.86
N ASP A 34 -8.84 -11.09 8.21
CA ASP A 34 -7.48 -11.50 7.79
C ASP A 34 -7.32 -11.69 6.26
N SER A 35 -8.12 -10.96 5.48
CA SER A 35 -8.15 -11.07 4.02
C SER A 35 -6.93 -10.46 3.33
N PHE A 36 -6.15 -9.63 4.02
CA PHE A 36 -4.89 -9.05 3.57
C PHE A 36 -4.08 -8.54 4.78
N VAL A 37 -2.77 -8.34 4.60
CA VAL A 37 -1.92 -7.73 5.65
C VAL A 37 -2.23 -6.24 5.76
N PRO A 38 -2.41 -5.66 6.97
CA PRO A 38 -2.67 -4.23 7.14
C PRO A 38 -1.74 -3.35 6.31
N LYS A 39 -2.31 -2.38 5.60
CA LYS A 39 -1.59 -1.51 4.67
C LYS A 39 -1.60 -0.07 5.15
N ARG A 40 -0.44 0.57 5.07
CA ARG A 40 -0.19 1.98 5.40
C ARG A 40 0.48 2.66 4.22
N ILE A 41 -0.33 3.35 3.44
CA ILE A 41 0.13 3.97 2.19
C ILE A 41 0.16 5.48 2.40
N ALA A 42 1.35 6.07 2.39
CA ALA A 42 1.48 7.52 2.44
C ALA A 42 1.18 8.11 1.05
N LEU A 43 0.23 9.04 0.98
CA LEU A 43 -0.09 9.80 -0.23
C LEU A 43 0.69 11.11 -0.17
N SER A 44 1.92 11.14 -0.69
CA SER A 44 2.65 12.40 -0.83
C SER A 44 2.02 13.28 -1.91
N HIS A 45 2.38 14.56 -1.91
CA HIS A 45 1.69 15.57 -2.73
C HIS A 45 1.66 15.21 -4.22
N GLY A 46 0.46 15.08 -4.79
CA GLY A 46 0.27 14.69 -6.20
C GLY A 46 0.60 13.22 -6.52
N GLN A 47 0.63 12.33 -5.51
CA GLN A 47 0.79 10.90 -5.75
C GLN A 47 -0.51 10.24 -6.20
N HIS A 48 -0.38 9.26 -7.08
CA HIS A 48 -1.44 8.37 -7.52
C HIS A 48 -1.11 6.94 -7.11
N VAL A 49 -2.00 6.34 -6.33
CA VAL A 49 -1.90 4.98 -5.83
C VAL A 49 -3.03 4.16 -6.40
N LYS A 50 -2.65 3.13 -7.16
CA LYS A 50 -3.60 2.15 -7.69
C LYS A 50 -3.90 1.10 -6.64
N ILE A 51 -5.17 0.97 -6.27
CA ILE A 51 -5.66 -0.05 -5.37
C ILE A 51 -6.28 -1.16 -6.22
N GLY A 52 -5.75 -2.38 -6.09
CA GLY A 52 -6.27 -3.52 -6.85
C GLY A 52 -5.40 -4.75 -6.74
N ARG A 53 -5.77 -5.80 -7.47
CA ARG A 53 -5.01 -7.05 -7.50
C ARG A 53 -3.74 -6.91 -8.33
N GLN A 54 -2.63 -7.47 -7.84
CA GLN A 54 -1.40 -7.55 -8.61
C GLN A 54 -1.63 -8.25 -9.97
N THR A 55 -1.16 -7.60 -11.05
CA THR A 55 -1.23 -8.12 -12.44
C THR A 55 0.13 -8.37 -13.06
N ASN A 56 1.17 -7.69 -12.57
CA ASN A 56 2.52 -7.82 -13.05
C ASN A 56 3.34 -8.63 -12.03
N ALA A 57 4.03 -9.68 -12.48
CA ALA A 57 4.85 -10.52 -11.62
C ALA A 57 5.95 -9.74 -10.87
N LYS A 58 6.32 -8.55 -11.37
CA LYS A 58 7.34 -7.68 -10.75
C LYS A 58 6.84 -6.84 -9.57
N THR A 59 5.52 -6.70 -9.37
CA THR A 59 4.98 -5.74 -8.40
C THR A 59 4.30 -6.43 -7.21
N ALA A 60 5.09 -6.89 -6.24
CA ALA A 60 4.59 -7.60 -5.07
C ALA A 60 3.63 -6.73 -4.22
N SER A 61 2.64 -7.37 -3.58
CA SER A 61 1.83 -6.74 -2.53
C SER A 61 2.70 -6.35 -1.34
N GLY A 62 2.90 -5.06 -1.11
CA GLY A 62 3.69 -4.52 -0.01
C GLY A 62 2.83 -3.69 0.93
N GLU A 63 3.19 -3.60 2.20
CA GLU A 63 2.43 -2.82 3.20
C GLU A 63 2.28 -1.33 2.83
N ARG A 64 3.22 -0.81 2.01
CA ARG A 64 3.26 0.60 1.58
C ARG A 64 2.69 0.83 0.18
N ASN A 65 2.09 -0.18 -0.45
CA ASN A 65 1.49 -0.06 -1.78
C ASN A 65 0.03 -0.53 -1.84
N GLY A 66 -0.67 -0.11 -2.88
CA GLY A 66 -2.07 -0.44 -3.11
C GLY A 66 -2.33 -1.82 -3.72
N TYR A 67 -1.33 -2.70 -3.82
CA TYR A 67 -1.50 -4.02 -4.42
C TYR A 67 -1.95 -5.06 -3.41
N PHE A 68 -3.05 -5.74 -3.71
CA PHE A 68 -3.62 -6.81 -2.91
C PHE A 68 -3.44 -8.14 -3.63
N ASP A 69 -3.30 -9.22 -2.86
CA ASP A 69 -3.27 -10.61 -3.30
C ASP A 69 -4.66 -11.27 -3.27
N SER A 70 -5.65 -10.61 -2.66
CA SER A 70 -7.03 -11.08 -2.58
C SER A 70 -7.66 -11.34 -3.95
N LYS A 71 -8.16 -12.57 -4.16
CA LYS A 71 -8.86 -12.99 -5.38
C LYS A 71 -10.19 -12.26 -5.60
N ALA A 72 -10.80 -11.74 -4.53
CA ALA A 72 -12.05 -10.99 -4.60
C ALA A 72 -11.86 -9.56 -5.12
N LEU A 73 -10.63 -9.03 -5.12
CA LEU A 73 -10.34 -7.71 -5.67
C LEU A 73 -10.11 -7.78 -7.18
N ILE A 74 -10.67 -6.80 -7.88
CA ILE A 74 -10.43 -6.58 -9.30
C ILE A 74 -9.03 -5.99 -9.48
N ARG A 75 -8.38 -6.32 -10.60
CA ARG A 75 -7.03 -5.86 -10.96
C ARG A 75 -6.89 -4.33 -10.93
N GLN A 76 -7.96 -3.64 -11.30
CA GLN A 76 -8.11 -2.19 -11.28
C GLN A 76 -9.44 -1.91 -10.58
N TYR A 77 -9.40 -1.68 -9.27
CA TYR A 77 -10.62 -1.42 -8.50
C TYR A 77 -10.84 0.09 -8.38
N VAL A 78 -9.83 0.81 -7.91
CA VAL A 78 -9.90 2.26 -7.70
C VAL A 78 -8.50 2.86 -7.82
N ASP A 79 -8.44 4.09 -8.31
CA ASP A 79 -7.25 4.94 -8.24
C ASP A 79 -7.45 5.95 -7.10
N VAL A 80 -6.45 6.07 -6.24
CA VAL A 80 -6.47 6.96 -5.08
C VAL A 80 -5.40 8.00 -5.30
N TRP A 81 -5.77 9.27 -5.29
CA TRP A 81 -4.80 10.34 -5.42
C TRP A 81 -5.04 11.45 -4.41
N GLU A 82 -3.97 12.17 -4.14
CA GLU A 82 -4.00 13.38 -3.34
C GLU A 82 -3.87 14.60 -4.23
N GLU A 83 -4.72 15.59 -4.01
CA GLU A 83 -4.73 16.84 -4.73
C GLU A 83 -5.06 17.98 -3.76
N GLY A 84 -4.07 18.86 -3.50
CA GLY A 84 -4.28 20.09 -2.73
C GLY A 84 -4.74 19.85 -1.28
N GLY A 85 -4.22 18.80 -0.63
CA GLY A 85 -4.58 18.36 0.71
C GLY A 85 -5.83 17.49 0.78
N LYS A 86 -6.48 17.19 -0.35
CA LYS A 86 -7.68 16.36 -0.42
C LYS A 86 -7.36 15.00 -1.04
N VAL A 87 -7.83 13.93 -0.40
CA VAL A 87 -7.72 12.58 -0.95
C VAL A 87 -8.99 12.27 -1.74
N SER A 88 -8.82 11.90 -3.01
CA SER A 88 -9.88 11.53 -3.93
C SER A 88 -9.76 10.07 -4.34
N LEU A 89 -10.90 9.43 -4.54
CA LEU A 89 -11.03 8.06 -5.00
C LEU A 89 -11.78 8.09 -6.33
N GLY A 90 -11.13 7.65 -7.39
CA GLY A 90 -11.74 7.54 -8.72
C GLY A 90 -11.86 6.09 -9.11
N GLU A 91 -13.04 5.70 -9.57
CA GLU A 91 -13.21 4.41 -10.22
C GLU A 91 -12.22 4.32 -11.39
N LEU A 92 -11.33 3.31 -11.35
CA LEU A 92 -10.34 3.13 -12.39
C LEU A 92 -11.04 2.45 -13.57
N ALA A 93 -11.65 3.28 -14.42
CA ALA A 93 -12.30 2.84 -15.64
C ALA A 93 -11.34 1.93 -16.41
N THR A 94 -11.71 0.66 -16.55
CA THR A 94 -10.93 -0.29 -17.35
C THR A 94 -10.93 0.23 -18.79
N PRO A 95 -9.79 0.62 -19.38
CA PRO A 95 -9.76 1.04 -20.79
C PRO A 95 -9.98 -0.21 -21.65
N GLY A 96 -11.25 -0.53 -21.88
CA GLY A 96 -11.66 -1.84 -22.37
C GLY A 96 -13.13 -2.18 -22.18
N ALA A 97 -13.89 -1.36 -21.43
CA ALA A 97 -15.33 -1.27 -21.63
C ALA A 97 -15.61 -0.51 -22.95
N MET A 98 -15.16 -1.09 -24.06
CA MET A 98 -15.73 -0.80 -25.37
C MET A 98 -17.23 -1.00 -25.22
N SER A 99 -17.97 0.01 -25.66
CA SER A 99 -19.37 -0.02 -26.02
C SER A 99 -19.73 -1.39 -26.64
N ARG A 100 -20.14 -2.35 -25.81
CA ARG A 100 -20.86 -3.51 -26.29
C ARG A 100 -22.28 -3.00 -26.42
N HIS A 101 -22.60 -2.55 -27.63
CA HIS A 101 -23.97 -2.48 -28.10
C HIS A 101 -24.50 -3.92 -28.01
N THR A 102 -25.08 -4.29 -26.87
CA THR A 102 -25.80 -5.54 -26.71
C THR A 102 -27.16 -5.32 -27.35
N SER A 103 -27.22 -5.46 -28.68
CA SER A 103 -28.50 -5.61 -29.37
C SER A 103 -29.09 -6.94 -28.94
N TRP A 104 -30.19 -6.87 -28.19
CA TRP A 104 -31.07 -8.01 -27.99
C TRP A 104 -31.98 -8.11 -29.22
N THR A 105 -31.74 -9.10 -30.07
CA THR A 105 -32.72 -9.69 -31.00
C THR A 105 -32.40 -11.16 -31.18
#